data_AF-A0A1H9CY33-F1
#
_entry.id   AF-A0A1H9CY33-F1
#
_cell.length_a   1.000
_cell.length_b   1.000
_cell.length_c   1.000
_cell.angle_alpha   90.00
_cell.angle_beta   90.00
_cell.angle_gamma   90.00
#
_symmetry.space_group_name_H-M   'P 1'
#
loop_
_entity.id
_entity.type
_entity.pdbx_description
1 polymer ?
#
loop_
_entity_poly.entity_id
_entity_poly.type
_entity_poly.pdbx_seq_one_letter_code
_entity_poly.pdbx_strand_id
1 'polypeptide(L)'
;MKYIFFESEKEKYWIEINDDNFATRQIILSDGLYHVSALEDCLAEGQIINGEFEADFIDISKKNFEIAWNDALRDYRKIWESIKNNYKLNSNITATLMYFYPQGAIFKVNNIIINYIGENEVQLHEKLNMKIVGYDETNMWIITR
;
A
#
# COMPACT_ATOMS: atom_id res chain seq x y z
N MET A 1 -2.30 -7.13 14.70
CA MET A 1 -2.60 -5.88 13.96
C MET A 1 -3.17 -4.83 14.91
N LYS A 2 -2.55 -3.65 14.92
CA LYS A 2 -2.99 -2.44 15.62
C LYS A 2 -3.40 -1.38 14.60
N TYR A 3 -4.34 -0.51 14.95
CA TYR A 3 -4.78 0.60 14.10
C TYR A 3 -4.71 1.89 14.87
N ILE A 4 -4.01 2.88 14.32
CA ILE A 4 -3.85 4.19 14.94
C ILE A 4 -4.31 5.30 14.00
N PHE A 5 -4.67 6.41 14.63
CA PHE A 5 -4.94 7.68 14.00
C PHE A 5 -4.21 8.78 14.76
N PHE A 6 -3.65 9.74 14.05
CA PHE A 6 -3.16 10.96 14.67
C PHE A 6 -3.22 12.12 13.67
N GLU A 7 -3.21 13.33 14.21
CA GLU A 7 -3.10 14.56 13.43
C GLU A 7 -1.74 15.19 13.76
N SER A 8 -1.00 15.58 12.73
CA SER A 8 0.25 16.32 12.88
C SER A 8 0.21 17.50 11.93
N GLU A 9 0.49 18.70 12.45
CA GLU A 9 0.36 19.97 11.74
C GLU A 9 -1.03 20.17 11.11
N LYS A 10 -1.16 19.90 9.80
CA LYS A 10 -2.40 19.99 9.01
C LYS A 10 -2.76 18.68 8.30
N GLU A 11 -2.03 17.62 8.62
CA GLU A 11 -2.20 16.32 8.01
C GLU A 11 -2.85 15.35 8.98
N LYS A 12 -3.62 14.42 8.42
CA LYS A 12 -4.25 13.36 9.18
C LYS A 12 -3.74 12.02 8.70
N TYR A 13 -3.39 11.16 9.66
CA TYR A 13 -2.78 9.87 9.39
C TYR A 13 -3.64 8.76 9.94
N TRP A 14 -3.87 7.74 9.13
CA TRP A 14 -4.41 6.46 9.55
C TRP A 14 -3.39 5.38 9.22
N ILE A 15 -2.99 4.58 10.20
CA ILE A 15 -1.98 3.55 9.99
C ILE A 15 -2.46 2.20 10.56
N GLU A 16 -2.39 1.16 9.74
CA GLU A 16 -2.42 -0.23 10.18
C GLU A 16 -0.98 -0.70 10.45
N ILE A 17 -0.77 -1.28 11.61
CA ILE A 17 0.53 -1.73 12.10
C ILE A 17 0.47 -3.24 12.36
N ASN A 18 1.47 -3.98 11.90
CA ASN A 18 1.60 -5.41 12.18
C ASN A 18 2.10 -5.68 13.61
N ASP A 19 2.27 -6.96 13.94
CA ASP A 19 2.68 -7.39 15.28
C ASP A 19 4.17 -7.11 15.56
N ASP A 20 4.97 -6.84 14.51
CA ASP A 20 6.38 -6.44 14.57
C ASP A 20 6.55 -4.90 14.57
N ASN A 21 5.47 -4.16 14.77
CA ASN A 21 5.40 -2.69 14.76
C ASN A 21 5.71 -2.00 13.42
N PHE A 22 5.63 -2.70 12.29
CA PHE A 22 5.77 -2.06 10.97
C PHE A 22 4.42 -1.66 10.39
N ALA A 23 4.37 -0.52 9.71
CA ALA A 23 3.20 -0.11 8.94
C ALA A 23 2.93 -1.10 7.81
N THR A 24 1.67 -1.48 7.61
CA THR A 24 1.21 -2.29 6.47
C THR A 24 0.23 -1.52 5.59
N ARG A 25 -0.52 -0.57 6.14
CA ARG A 25 -1.38 0.31 5.32
C ARG A 25 -1.38 1.71 5.91
N GLN A 26 -1.28 2.71 5.05
CA GLN A 26 -1.24 4.11 5.48
C GLN A 26 -2.10 4.99 4.57
N ILE A 27 -2.83 5.91 5.21
CA ILE A 27 -3.57 6.99 4.56
C ILE A 27 -3.04 8.29 5.15
N ILE A 28 -2.71 9.24 4.28
CA ILE A 28 -2.40 10.62 4.64
C ILE A 28 -3.44 11.50 3.96
N LEU A 29 -4.13 12.32 4.73
CA LEU A 29 -4.98 13.40 4.19
C LEU A 29 -4.22 14.71 4.39
N SER A 30 -3.76 15.31 3.28
CA SER A 30 -3.02 16.57 3.25
C SER A 30 -3.63 17.49 2.19
N ASP A 31 -3.87 18.75 2.53
CA ASP A 31 -4.51 19.74 1.64
C ASP A 31 -5.81 19.27 0.95
N GLY A 32 -6.58 18.41 1.64
CA GLY A 32 -7.83 17.84 1.11
C GLY A 32 -7.65 16.70 0.10
N LEU A 33 -6.41 16.26 -0.14
CA LEU A 33 -6.06 15.14 -1.01
C LEU A 33 -5.65 13.92 -0.19
N TYR A 34 -6.12 12.74 -0.62
CA TYR A 34 -5.70 11.48 -0.04
C TYR A 34 -4.45 10.95 -0.74
N HIS A 35 -3.43 10.64 0.05
CA HIS A 35 -2.30 9.82 -0.33
C HIS A 35 -2.43 8.47 0.36
N VAL A 36 -2.34 7.39 -0.39
CA VAL A 36 -2.60 6.04 0.13
C VAL A 36 -1.45 5.12 -0.26
N SER A 37 -0.93 4.36 0.70
CA SER A 37 0.22 3.47 0.48
C SER A 37 -0.05 2.37 -0.55
N ALA A 38 -1.33 2.14 -0.88
CA ALA A 38 -1.74 1.26 -1.98
C ALA A 38 -1.43 1.83 -3.37
N LEU A 39 -1.24 3.14 -3.53
CA LEU A 39 -1.08 3.81 -4.82
C LEU A 39 0.25 4.59 -4.94
N GLU A 40 0.82 4.94 -3.79
CA GLU A 40 1.94 5.87 -3.65
C GLU A 40 2.97 5.34 -2.65
N ASP A 41 4.19 5.87 -2.77
CA ASP A 41 5.30 5.58 -1.85
C ASP A 41 5.17 6.47 -0.60
N CYS A 42 4.28 6.07 0.31
CA CYS A 42 3.96 6.85 1.50
C CYS A 42 3.71 5.98 2.74
N LEU A 43 4.12 4.70 2.70
CA LEU A 43 4.10 3.85 3.88
C LEU A 43 5.23 4.25 4.83
N ALA A 44 4.93 4.41 6.11
CA ALA A 44 5.96 4.74 7.10
C ALA A 44 7.10 3.71 7.10
N GLU A 45 8.33 4.20 7.05
CA GLU A 45 9.53 3.40 7.15
C GLU A 45 9.88 3.11 8.62
N GLY A 46 10.49 1.95 8.86
CA GLY A 46 10.91 1.55 10.21
C GLY A 46 9.76 1.10 11.13
N GLN A 47 10.10 0.87 12.39
CA GLN A 47 9.13 0.48 13.41
C GLN A 47 8.42 1.70 13.98
N ILE A 48 7.11 1.59 14.17
CA ILE A 48 6.27 2.61 14.80
C ILE A 48 6.23 2.33 16.30
N ILE A 49 7.01 3.09 17.05
CA ILE A 49 7.11 2.97 18.51
C ILE A 49 6.38 4.16 19.15
N ASN A 50 5.49 3.86 20.10
CA ASN A 50 4.77 4.89 20.82
C ASN A 50 5.74 5.75 21.66
N GLY A 51 5.62 7.07 21.58
CA GLY A 51 6.50 8.02 22.26
C GLY A 51 7.72 8.49 21.46
N GLU A 52 7.97 7.94 20.27
CA GLU A 52 8.97 8.49 19.33
C GLU A 52 8.39 9.58 18.42
N PHE A 53 7.07 9.72 18.41
CA PHE A 53 6.35 10.74 17.65
C PHE A 53 5.87 11.85 18.58
N GLU A 54 5.98 13.11 18.14
CA GLU A 54 5.48 14.27 18.89
C GLU A 54 3.94 14.32 18.95
N ALA A 55 3.26 13.52 18.12
CA ALA A 55 1.80 13.44 18.06
C ALA A 55 1.24 12.31 18.92
N ASP A 56 0.13 12.59 19.62
CA ASP A 56 -0.58 11.59 20.41
C ASP A 56 -1.32 10.60 19.50
N PHE A 57 -0.99 9.32 19.64
CA PHE A 57 -1.67 8.25 18.92
C PHE A 57 -3.03 7.94 19.54
N ILE A 58 -4.05 7.97 18.70
CA ILE A 58 -5.40 7.53 19.03
C ILE A 58 -5.59 6.12 18.47
N ASP A 59 -5.77 5.15 19.36
CA ASP A 59 -6.15 3.80 18.94
C ASP A 59 -7.56 3.82 18.33
N ILE A 60 -7.68 3.31 17.11
CA ILE A 60 -8.97 3.22 16.41
C ILE A 60 -9.35 1.76 16.18
N SER A 61 -10.64 1.51 16.01
CA SER A 61 -11.08 0.16 15.62
C SER A 61 -10.68 -0.14 14.17
N LYS A 62 -10.44 -1.41 13.87
CA LYS A 62 -10.28 -1.91 12.50
C LYS A 62 -11.39 -1.41 11.58
N LYS A 63 -12.65 -1.44 12.05
CA LYS A 63 -13.81 -0.99 11.28
C LYS A 63 -13.67 0.48 10.84
N ASN A 64 -13.22 1.36 11.73
CA ASN A 64 -13.04 2.77 11.40
C ASN A 64 -11.89 2.98 10.41
N PHE A 65 -10.80 2.23 10.56
CA PHE A 65 -9.71 2.24 9.58
C PHE A 65 -10.20 1.79 8.20
N GLU A 66 -10.92 0.67 8.11
CA GLU A 66 -11.44 0.18 6.82
C GLU A 66 -12.42 1.15 6.15
N ILE A 67 -13.19 1.92 6.93
CA ILE A 67 -14.05 2.97 6.37
C ILE A 67 -13.19 4.04 5.70
N ALA A 68 -12.15 4.55 6.38
CA ALA A 68 -11.24 5.55 5.83
C ALA A 68 -10.48 5.00 4.61
N TRP A 69 -9.99 3.76 4.68
CA TRP A 69 -9.27 3.08 3.59
C TRP A 69 -10.13 2.98 2.34
N ASN A 70 -11.38 2.55 2.49
CA ASN A 70 -12.31 2.42 1.37
C ASN A 70 -12.78 3.77 0.81
N ASP A 71 -12.86 4.81 1.64
CA ASP A 71 -13.17 6.17 1.20
C ASP A 71 -12.03 6.74 0.34
N ALA A 72 -10.79 6.64 0.84
CA ALA A 72 -9.60 7.13 0.15
C ALA A 72 -9.35 6.41 -1.19
N LEU A 73 -9.72 5.13 -1.29
CA LEU A 73 -9.56 4.32 -2.49
C LEU A 73 -10.79 4.28 -3.41
N ARG A 74 -11.83 5.07 -3.12
CA ARG A 74 -13.12 5.01 -3.82
C ARG A 74 -13.00 5.16 -5.33
N ASP A 75 -12.20 6.12 -5.79
CA ASP A 75 -12.06 6.38 -7.22
C ASP A 75 -11.21 5.34 -7.93
N TYR A 76 -10.14 4.86 -7.30
CA TYR A 76 -9.33 3.77 -7.86
C TYR A 76 -10.13 2.47 -7.98
N ARG A 77 -11.01 2.18 -7.03
CA ARG A 77 -11.90 1.01 -7.08
C ARG A 77 -12.77 0.97 -8.32
N LYS A 78 -13.18 2.14 -8.86
CA LYS A 78 -13.99 2.21 -10.10
C LYS A 78 -13.23 1.70 -11.33
N ILE A 79 -11.91 1.84 -11.35
CA ILE A 79 -11.07 1.40 -12.47
C ILE A 79 -10.41 0.03 -12.22
N TRP A 80 -10.45 -0.48 -10.99
CA TRP A 80 -9.81 -1.75 -10.61
C TRP A 80 -10.27 -2.95 -11.45
N GLU A 81 -11.58 -3.08 -11.69
CA GLU A 81 -12.11 -4.15 -12.54
C GLU A 81 -11.61 -4.05 -13.99
N SER A 82 -11.39 -2.83 -14.49
CA SER A 82 -10.78 -2.64 -15.82
C SER A 82 -9.31 -3.09 -15.83
N ILE A 83 -8.57 -2.82 -14.76
CA ILE A 83 -7.19 -3.29 -14.60
C ILE A 83 -7.16 -4.82 -14.61
N LYS A 84 -7.97 -5.50 -13.78
CA LYS A 84 -8.02 -6.98 -13.75
C LYS A 84 -8.41 -7.60 -15.10
N ASN A 85 -9.25 -6.94 -15.88
CA ASN A 85 -9.62 -7.40 -17.23
C ASN A 85 -8.46 -7.32 -18.23
N ASN A 86 -7.59 -6.32 -18.10
CA ASN A 86 -6.42 -6.13 -18.96
C ASN A 86 -5.22 -6.99 -18.54
N TYR A 87 -5.10 -7.29 -17.24
CA TYR A 87 -3.96 -7.98 -16.65
C TYR A 87 -4.39 -9.30 -16.01
N LYS A 88 -4.62 -10.31 -16.85
CA LYS A 88 -5.24 -11.58 -16.45
C LYS A 88 -4.25 -12.52 -15.76
N LEU A 89 -4.77 -13.38 -14.89
CA LEU A 89 -4.03 -14.50 -14.32
C LEU A 89 -3.29 -15.30 -15.40
N ASN A 90 -2.08 -15.74 -15.08
CA ASN A 90 -1.16 -16.46 -15.95
C ASN A 90 -0.58 -15.68 -17.14
N SER A 91 -0.95 -14.41 -17.33
CA SER A 91 -0.24 -13.53 -18.26
C SER A 91 1.05 -12.97 -17.64
N ASN A 92 1.90 -12.37 -18.47
CA ASN A 92 3.14 -11.74 -18.05
C ASN A 92 2.99 -10.21 -18.03
N ILE A 93 3.66 -9.57 -17.09
CA ILE A 93 3.71 -8.12 -16.95
C ILE A 93 5.15 -7.68 -16.71
N THR A 94 5.59 -6.64 -17.42
CA THR A 94 6.91 -6.05 -17.21
C THR A 94 6.75 -4.71 -16.50
N ALA A 95 7.44 -4.55 -15.37
CA ALA A 95 7.34 -3.38 -14.52
C ALA A 95 8.70 -3.06 -13.89
N THR A 96 8.80 -1.88 -13.26
CA THR A 96 10.03 -1.41 -12.60
C THR A 96 9.85 -1.44 -11.09
N LEU A 97 10.83 -1.96 -10.35
CA LEU A 97 10.82 -1.94 -8.88
C LEU A 97 10.96 -0.50 -8.39
N MET A 98 10.03 -0.06 -7.54
CA MET A 98 10.02 1.31 -7.03
C MET A 98 10.46 1.39 -5.57
N TYR A 99 9.96 0.49 -4.72
CA TYR A 99 10.22 0.50 -3.28
C TYR A 99 9.98 -0.89 -2.66
N PHE A 100 10.48 -1.09 -1.45
CA PHE A 100 10.28 -2.29 -0.65
C PHE A 100 9.37 -1.98 0.51
N TYR A 101 8.31 -2.77 0.66
CA TYR A 101 7.43 -2.72 1.82
C TYR A 101 7.50 -4.05 2.60
N PRO A 102 6.99 -4.08 3.85
CA PRO A 102 6.91 -5.33 4.61
C PRO A 102 6.15 -6.46 3.90
N GLN A 103 5.26 -6.13 2.95
CA GLN A 103 4.47 -7.10 2.17
C GLN A 103 5.20 -7.66 0.94
N GLY A 104 6.34 -7.09 0.56
CA GLY A 104 7.09 -7.50 -0.62
C GLY A 104 7.67 -6.33 -1.43
N ALA A 105 8.24 -6.68 -2.57
CA ALA A 105 8.85 -5.73 -3.49
C ALA A 105 7.77 -5.11 -4.39
N ILE A 106 7.64 -3.79 -4.36
CA ILE A 106 6.55 -3.09 -5.05
C ILE A 106 7.01 -2.55 -6.40
N PHE A 107 6.52 -3.19 -7.45
CA PHE A 107 6.75 -2.81 -8.83
C PHE A 107 5.64 -1.90 -9.35
N LYS A 108 5.99 -1.02 -10.30
CA LYS A 108 5.04 -0.11 -10.94
C LYS A 108 5.19 -0.12 -12.46
N VAL A 109 4.06 -0.07 -13.15
CA VAL A 109 3.97 0.23 -14.58
C VAL A 109 2.76 1.12 -14.82
N ASN A 110 2.97 2.31 -15.36
CA ASN A 110 1.94 3.36 -15.43
C ASN A 110 1.31 3.61 -14.03
N ASN A 111 -0.01 3.46 -13.90
CA ASN A 111 -0.76 3.63 -12.65
C ASN A 111 -1.10 2.31 -11.96
N ILE A 112 -0.37 1.24 -12.27
CA ILE A 112 -0.64 -0.10 -11.77
C ILE A 112 0.44 -0.47 -10.77
N ILE A 113 0.00 -0.91 -9.60
CA ILE A 113 0.86 -1.34 -8.51
C ILE A 113 0.87 -2.87 -8.46
N ILE A 114 2.06 -3.43 -8.29
CA ILE A 114 2.33 -4.86 -8.36
C ILE A 114 3.12 -5.24 -7.13
N ASN A 115 2.65 -6.25 -6.39
CA ASN A 115 3.44 -6.88 -5.34
C ASN A 115 4.13 -8.14 -5.89
N TYR A 116 5.46 -8.09 -5.94
CA TYR A 116 6.28 -9.24 -6.31
C TYR A 116 6.58 -10.10 -5.09
N ILE A 117 6.13 -11.35 -5.14
CA ILE A 117 6.31 -12.37 -4.10
C ILE A 117 7.19 -13.54 -4.57
N GLY A 118 7.98 -13.32 -5.63
CA GLY A 118 8.91 -14.32 -6.12
C GLY A 118 10.19 -14.41 -5.28
N GLU A 119 10.97 -15.46 -5.51
CA GLU A 119 12.17 -15.79 -4.73
C GLU A 119 13.44 -15.11 -5.25
N ASN A 120 13.39 -14.51 -6.44
CA ASN A 120 14.56 -13.85 -7.01
C ASN A 120 14.89 -12.59 -6.22
N GLU A 121 16.17 -12.39 -5.94
CA GLU A 121 16.67 -11.09 -5.46
C GLU A 121 16.43 -10.04 -6.54
N VAL A 122 15.89 -8.89 -6.13
CA VAL A 122 15.59 -7.77 -7.02
C VAL A 122 16.22 -6.48 -6.46
N GLN A 123 16.54 -5.56 -7.35
CA GLN A 123 17.16 -4.28 -7.00
C GLN A 123 16.26 -3.10 -7.33
N LEU A 124 16.39 -2.00 -6.56
CA LEU A 124 15.63 -0.78 -6.83
C LEU A 124 15.86 -0.33 -8.28
N HIS A 125 14.78 0.07 -8.95
CA HIS A 125 14.73 0.47 -10.36
C HIS A 125 15.05 -0.64 -11.38
N GLU A 126 15.18 -1.89 -10.94
CA GLU A 126 15.25 -3.03 -11.84
C GLU A 126 13.92 -3.20 -12.59
N LYS A 127 14.02 -3.57 -13.87
CA LYS A 127 12.87 -3.90 -14.71
C LYS A 127 12.76 -5.41 -14.85
N LEU A 128 11.66 -5.99 -14.38
CA LEU A 128 11.44 -7.44 -14.35
C LEU A 128 10.18 -7.81 -15.12
N ASN A 129 10.24 -8.92 -15.86
CA ASN A 129 9.07 -9.54 -16.49
C ASN A 129 8.58 -10.68 -15.60
N MET A 130 7.39 -10.53 -15.04
CA MET A 130 6.85 -11.39 -13.99
C MET A 130 5.52 -12.00 -14.42
N LYS A 131 5.18 -13.17 -13.86
CA LYS A 131 3.91 -13.83 -14.15
C LYS A 131 2.85 -13.42 -13.12
N ILE A 132 1.68 -13.01 -13.59
CA ILE A 132 0.54 -12.69 -12.73
C ILE A 132 -0.05 -13.97 -12.14
N VAL A 133 -0.14 -14.02 -10.81
CA VAL A 133 -0.61 -15.19 -10.05
C VAL A 133 -1.81 -14.91 -9.16
N GLY A 134 -2.14 -13.64 -8.91
CA GLY A 134 -3.26 -13.28 -8.07
C GLY A 134 -3.54 -11.80 -8.07
N TYR A 135 -4.48 -11.41 -7.22
CA TYR A 135 -4.88 -10.04 -6.97
C TYR A 135 -5.06 -9.84 -5.48
N ASP A 136 -4.54 -8.74 -4.96
CA ASP A 136 -4.86 -8.25 -3.62
C ASP A 136 -6.06 -7.32 -3.74
N GLU A 137 -7.24 -7.77 -3.34
CA GLU A 137 -8.47 -6.97 -3.44
C GLU A 137 -8.55 -5.85 -2.37
N THR A 138 -7.74 -5.93 -1.32
CA THR A 138 -7.71 -4.92 -0.25
C THR A 138 -6.85 -3.73 -0.66
N ASN A 139 -5.67 -3.98 -1.22
CA ASN A 139 -4.76 -2.95 -1.72
C ASN A 139 -4.96 -2.64 -3.21
N MET A 140 -5.75 -3.46 -3.92
CA MET A 140 -5.91 -3.40 -5.38
C MET A 140 -4.58 -3.51 -6.12
N TRP A 141 -3.74 -4.45 -5.66
CA TRP A 141 -2.46 -4.78 -6.27
C TRP A 141 -2.56 -6.03 -7.12
N ILE A 142 -1.78 -6.07 -8.20
CA ILE A 142 -1.54 -7.32 -8.92
C ILE A 142 -0.46 -8.10 -8.17
N ILE A 143 -0.68 -9.39 -7.94
CA ILE A 143 0.31 -10.26 -7.29
C ILE A 143 1.07 -11.02 -8.39
N THR A 144 2.41 -10.94 -8.37
CA THR A 144 3.29 -11.58 -9.35
C THR A 144 4.38 -12.43 -8.71
N ARG A 145 4.94 -13.35 -9.52
CA ARG A 145 6.14 -14.13 -9.20
C ARG A 145 7.07 -14.25 -10.40
#